data_AF-A0AAP9ZH84-F1
#
_entry.id   AF-A0AAP9ZH84-F1
#
_cell.length_a   1.000
_cell.length_b   1.000
_cell.length_c   1.000
_cell.angle_alpha   90.00
_cell.angle_beta   90.00
_cell.angle_gamma   90.00
#
_symmetry.space_group_name_H-M   'P 1'
#
loop_
_entity.id
_entity.type
_entity.pdbx_description
1 polymer ?
#
loop_
_entity_poly.entity_id
_entity_poly.type
_entity_poly.pdbx_seq_one_letter_code
_entity_poly.pdbx_strand_id
1 'polypeptide(L)'
;MTISRYRNAATATAFASLALLPLSGGAVADDASACDQVEYAMGLRYQQQSAEITALQRQGFELATYRLEKQIEAHGEGADLAIITDVDETLIDNSALLVRDMQACHDFTAWDTWLHWEREGEPRLIPGAKDFLEFADEQGVSIYYVSDRYQENKADTLATMEALELPQVSDERVMLLGPPKTERRAIVEDNHTLVMQLGDTLHDFSGDFVDASLEEQRDLVNDHAERFGQDWIVFPNASYGSWSDAELNAWEAPFENE
;
A
#
# COMPACT_ATOMS: atom_id res chain seq x y z
N MET A 1 -47.57 30.76 97.46
CA MET A 1 -46.28 31.49 97.48
C MET A 1 -45.34 30.68 96.60
N THR A 2 -44.96 31.04 95.38
CA THR A 2 -44.64 32.33 94.74
C THR A 2 -44.74 32.07 93.22
N ILE A 3 -45.78 32.50 92.51
CA ILE A 3 -45.88 33.69 91.64
C ILE A 3 -44.72 33.90 90.62
N SER A 4 -45.11 33.76 89.33
CA SER A 4 -44.78 34.60 88.14
C SER A 4 -43.44 34.43 87.41
N ARG A 5 -43.50 33.83 86.21
CA ARG A 5 -43.43 34.41 84.84
C ARG A 5 -42.02 34.75 84.37
N TYR A 6 -41.63 34.19 83.22
CA TYR A 6 -41.31 34.96 82.01
C TYR A 6 -41.59 34.11 80.76
N ARG A 7 -42.39 34.66 79.83
CA ARG A 7 -42.48 34.24 78.43
C ARG A 7 -41.28 34.85 77.70
N ASN A 8 -40.68 34.12 76.77
CA ASN A 8 -40.11 34.69 75.55
C ASN A 8 -40.21 33.67 74.42
N ALA A 9 -40.48 34.21 73.24
CA ALA A 9 -40.81 33.56 72.00
C ALA A 9 -39.56 33.42 71.09
N ALA A 10 -39.77 32.73 69.97
CA ALA A 10 -38.87 32.57 68.82
C ALA A 10 -37.66 31.64 69.07
N THR A 11 -37.27 30.74 68.18
CA THR A 11 -37.44 30.68 66.72
C THR A 11 -37.25 29.23 66.30
N ALA A 12 -38.11 28.72 65.41
CA ALA A 12 -37.88 27.45 64.75
C ALA A 12 -36.76 27.63 63.71
N THR A 13 -35.60 27.03 63.95
CA THR A 13 -34.54 26.94 62.94
C THR A 13 -34.54 25.52 62.42
N ALA A 14 -35.18 25.33 61.26
CA ALA A 14 -35.05 24.11 60.48
C ALA A 14 -33.58 24.01 60.01
N PHE A 15 -32.83 23.06 60.55
CA PHE A 15 -31.59 22.63 59.91
C PHE A 15 -31.97 21.81 58.66
N ALA A 16 -32.03 22.49 57.52
CA ALA A 16 -31.94 21.83 56.24
C ALA A 16 -30.52 21.25 56.12
N SER A 17 -30.37 19.96 56.43
CA SER A 17 -29.19 19.19 56.07
C SER A 17 -29.11 19.17 54.54
N LEU A 18 -28.33 20.09 53.99
CA LEU A 18 -27.88 20.06 52.61
C LEU A 18 -27.05 18.78 52.45
N ALA A 19 -27.69 17.71 51.95
CA ALA A 19 -26.97 16.56 51.45
C ALA A 19 -26.12 17.06 50.27
N LEU A 20 -24.82 17.21 50.49
CA LEU A 20 -23.87 17.36 49.39
C LEU A 20 -23.96 16.08 48.57
N LEU A 21 -24.71 16.15 47.47
CA LEU A 21 -24.56 15.22 46.36
C LEU A 21 -23.08 15.28 45.94
N PRO A 22 -22.37 14.15 45.88
CA PRO A 22 -21.09 14.15 45.23
C PRO A 22 -21.36 14.55 43.78
N LEU A 23 -20.82 15.70 43.37
CA LEU A 23 -20.61 15.99 41.96
C LEU A 23 -19.73 14.84 41.48
N SER A 24 -20.37 13.85 40.87
CA SER A 24 -19.72 12.92 39.96
C SER A 24 -19.12 13.80 38.88
N GLY A 25 -17.88 14.24 39.11
CA GLY A 25 -17.03 14.74 38.06
C GLY A 25 -17.09 13.68 36.99
N GLY A 26 -17.67 14.03 35.84
CA GLY A 26 -17.58 13.19 34.68
C GLY A 26 -16.12 12.83 34.55
N ALA A 27 -15.82 11.54 34.63
CA ALA A 27 -14.60 11.05 34.03
C ALA A 27 -14.73 11.49 32.57
N VAL A 28 -14.06 12.60 32.24
CA VAL A 28 -13.61 12.81 30.88
C VAL A 28 -12.74 11.58 30.69
N ALA A 29 -13.26 10.60 29.96
CA ALA A 29 -12.40 9.55 29.46
C ALA A 29 -11.22 10.29 28.83
N ASP A 30 -10.00 9.98 29.29
CA ASP A 30 -8.82 10.27 28.48
C ASP A 30 -9.17 9.68 27.11
N ASP A 31 -9.45 10.57 26.17
CA ASP A 31 -9.59 10.23 24.77
C ASP A 31 -8.20 9.74 24.42
N ALA A 32 -7.99 8.43 24.52
CA ALA A 32 -6.83 7.78 23.94
C ALA A 32 -6.80 8.31 22.52
N SER A 33 -5.79 9.15 22.20
CA SER A 33 -5.76 9.96 20.98
C SER A 33 -6.31 9.14 19.83
N ALA A 34 -7.40 9.59 19.22
CA ALA A 34 -7.99 8.89 18.09
C ALA A 34 -6.86 8.52 17.11
N CYS A 35 -6.75 7.23 16.83
CA CYS A 35 -5.72 6.69 15.97
C CYS A 35 -6.06 7.07 14.53
N ASP A 36 -5.51 8.18 14.02
CA ASP A 36 -5.80 8.67 12.66
C ASP A 36 -5.60 7.58 11.61
N GLN A 37 -4.59 6.73 11.82
CA GLN A 37 -4.21 5.61 10.95
C GLN A 37 -5.32 4.57 10.73
N VAL A 38 -6.39 4.58 11.53
CA VAL A 38 -7.57 3.75 11.27
C VAL A 38 -8.21 4.06 9.91
N GLU A 39 -7.95 5.23 9.32
CA GLU A 39 -8.39 5.59 7.97
C GLU A 39 -7.89 4.62 6.90
N TYR A 40 -6.70 4.04 7.07
CA TYR A 40 -6.13 3.04 6.16
C TYR A 40 -6.87 1.69 6.18
N ALA A 41 -7.69 1.43 7.21
CA ALA A 41 -8.22 0.09 7.47
C ALA A 41 -9.11 -0.43 6.33
N MET A 42 -9.81 0.42 5.59
CA MET A 42 -10.62 -0.04 4.45
C MET A 42 -9.77 -0.46 3.26
N GLY A 43 -8.74 0.32 2.90
CA GLY A 43 -7.79 -0.03 1.86
C GLY A 43 -7.05 -1.33 2.18
N LEU A 44 -6.57 -1.46 3.42
CA LEU A 44 -5.87 -2.68 3.87
C LEU A 44 -6.79 -3.91 3.95
N ARG A 45 -8.06 -3.76 4.32
CA ARG A 45 -9.05 -4.86 4.22
C ARG A 45 -9.25 -5.30 2.76
N TYR A 46 -9.32 -4.35 1.83
CA TYR A 46 -9.40 -4.68 0.41
C TYR A 46 -8.15 -5.42 -0.05
N GLN A 47 -6.96 -4.89 0.25
CA GLN A 47 -5.68 -5.48 -0.16
C GLN A 47 -5.45 -6.88 0.43
N GLN A 48 -5.84 -7.12 1.69
CA GLN A 48 -5.56 -8.39 2.37
C GLN A 48 -6.67 -9.45 2.27
N GLN A 49 -7.93 -9.02 2.31
CA GLN A 49 -9.04 -9.92 2.62
C GLN A 49 -10.05 -10.04 1.48
N SER A 50 -10.10 -9.09 0.54
CA SER A 50 -11.05 -9.17 -0.56
C SER A 50 -10.72 -10.35 -1.48
N ALA A 51 -11.74 -10.98 -2.06
CA ALA A 51 -11.49 -11.96 -3.11
C ALA A 51 -11.18 -11.26 -4.44
N GLU A 52 -11.64 -10.01 -4.57
CA GLU A 52 -11.49 -9.13 -5.72
C GLU A 52 -10.03 -8.80 -5.99
N ILE A 53 -9.22 -8.47 -4.96
CA ILE A 53 -7.78 -8.23 -5.14
C ILE A 53 -7.08 -9.48 -5.70
N THR A 54 -7.40 -10.67 -5.17
CA THR A 54 -6.85 -11.94 -5.64
C THR A 54 -7.26 -12.21 -7.09
N ALA A 55 -8.51 -11.92 -7.46
CA ALA A 55 -8.99 -12.09 -8.81
C ALA A 55 -8.29 -11.13 -9.80
N LEU A 56 -8.10 -9.87 -9.43
CA LEU A 56 -7.42 -8.87 -10.26
C LEU A 56 -5.94 -9.19 -10.43
N GLN A 57 -5.26 -9.62 -9.37
CA GLN A 57 -3.86 -10.05 -9.44
C GLN A 57 -3.69 -11.25 -10.39
N ARG A 58 -4.54 -12.27 -10.25
CA ARG A 58 -4.53 -13.42 -11.17
C ARG A 58 -4.86 -13.02 -12.60
N GLN A 59 -5.82 -12.11 -12.80
CA GLN A 59 -6.16 -11.59 -14.11
C GLN A 59 -4.99 -10.84 -14.75
N GLY A 60 -4.26 -10.04 -13.97
CA GLY A 60 -3.06 -9.34 -14.41
C GLY A 60 -1.99 -10.30 -14.91
N PHE A 61 -1.63 -11.32 -14.13
CA PHE A 61 -0.63 -12.31 -14.54
C PHE A 61 -1.08 -13.21 -15.69
N GLU A 62 -2.36 -13.60 -15.76
CA GLU A 62 -2.89 -14.34 -16.92
C GLU A 62 -2.79 -13.50 -18.20
N LEU A 63 -3.13 -12.21 -18.13
CA LEU A 63 -2.97 -11.29 -19.25
C LEU A 63 -1.48 -11.11 -19.61
N ALA A 64 -0.61 -10.99 -18.62
CA ALA A 64 0.84 -10.91 -18.83
C ALA A 64 1.37 -12.15 -19.58
N THR A 65 1.01 -13.35 -19.14
CA THR A 65 1.37 -14.60 -19.83
C THR A 65 0.92 -14.58 -21.29
N TYR A 66 -0.36 -14.30 -21.54
CA TYR A 66 -0.92 -14.24 -22.89
C TYR A 66 -0.20 -13.20 -23.78
N ARG A 67 0.13 -12.03 -23.22
CA ARG A 67 0.84 -10.98 -23.97
C ARG A 67 2.29 -11.36 -24.24
N LEU A 68 2.97 -11.98 -23.27
CA LEU A 68 4.35 -12.40 -23.42
C LEU A 68 4.47 -13.51 -24.49
N GLU A 69 3.55 -14.49 -24.51
CA GLU A 69 3.47 -15.48 -25.59
C GLU A 69 3.42 -14.82 -26.97
N LYS A 70 2.59 -13.77 -27.12
CA LYS A 70 2.46 -13.04 -28.39
C LYS A 70 3.72 -12.25 -28.74
N GLN A 71 4.41 -11.69 -27.76
CA GLN A 71 5.68 -11.00 -28.00
C GLN A 71 6.78 -11.98 -28.41
N ILE A 72 6.86 -13.15 -27.78
CA ILE A 72 7.79 -14.22 -28.15
C ILE A 72 7.51 -14.70 -29.59
N GLU A 73 6.25 -14.97 -29.93
CA GLU A 73 5.85 -15.37 -31.29
C GLU A 73 6.23 -14.32 -32.34
N ALA A 74 6.00 -13.03 -32.04
CA ALA A 74 6.27 -11.93 -32.96
C ALA A 74 7.77 -11.68 -33.21
N HIS A 75 8.63 -11.89 -32.22
CA HIS A 75 10.08 -11.69 -32.35
C HIS A 75 10.81 -12.95 -32.85
N GLY A 76 10.24 -14.13 -32.63
CA GLY A 76 10.78 -15.42 -33.06
C GLY A 76 11.77 -16.03 -32.06
N GLU A 77 12.11 -17.30 -32.30
CA GLU A 77 13.00 -18.08 -31.43
C GLU A 77 14.40 -17.44 -31.34
N GLY A 78 14.95 -17.38 -30.13
CA GLY A 78 16.29 -16.86 -29.87
C GLY A 78 16.41 -15.33 -29.88
N ALA A 79 15.29 -14.61 -29.95
CA ALA A 79 15.28 -13.17 -29.68
C ALA A 79 15.69 -12.89 -28.23
N ASP A 80 16.52 -11.86 -28.05
CA ASP A 80 17.00 -11.45 -26.73
C ASP A 80 15.97 -10.55 -26.06
N LEU A 81 14.94 -11.17 -25.49
CA LEU A 81 13.81 -10.49 -24.88
C LEU A 81 14.01 -10.33 -23.37
N ALA A 82 13.49 -9.24 -22.82
CA ALA A 82 13.42 -9.03 -21.38
C ALA A 82 12.06 -8.50 -20.93
N ILE A 83 11.74 -8.81 -19.67
CA ILE A 83 10.67 -8.16 -18.91
C ILE A 83 11.24 -7.43 -17.70
N ILE A 84 10.57 -6.36 -17.28
CA ILE A 84 10.82 -5.69 -16.01
C ILE A 84 9.59 -5.84 -15.13
N THR A 85 9.81 -6.10 -13.85
CA THR A 85 8.76 -6.10 -12.84
C THR A 85 9.19 -5.29 -11.63
N ASP A 86 8.28 -4.48 -11.09
CA ASP A 86 8.39 -4.07 -9.70
C ASP A 86 8.27 -5.29 -8.76
N VAL A 87 8.60 -5.13 -7.48
CA VAL A 87 8.59 -6.20 -6.48
C VAL A 87 7.44 -6.01 -5.48
N ASP A 88 7.30 -4.83 -4.88
CA ASP A 88 6.42 -4.61 -3.74
C ASP A 88 5.00 -4.31 -4.22
N GLU A 89 4.00 -4.99 -3.67
CA GLU A 89 2.60 -4.92 -4.10
C GLU A 89 2.34 -5.36 -5.57
N THR A 90 3.40 -5.75 -6.30
CA THR A 90 3.37 -6.37 -7.64
C THR A 90 3.63 -7.88 -7.59
N LEU A 91 4.78 -8.31 -7.03
CA LEU A 91 5.12 -9.73 -6.86
C LEU A 91 4.95 -10.19 -5.41
N ILE A 92 5.21 -9.30 -4.47
CA ILE A 92 5.31 -9.58 -3.04
C ILE A 92 4.28 -8.72 -2.30
N ASP A 93 3.50 -9.36 -1.42
CA ASP A 93 2.52 -8.72 -0.54
C ASP A 93 3.19 -8.33 0.79
N ASN A 94 3.32 -7.03 1.03
CA ASN A 94 3.89 -6.42 2.23
C ASN A 94 2.82 -5.92 3.21
N SER A 95 1.53 -6.12 2.91
CA SER A 95 0.42 -5.56 3.69
C SER A 95 0.44 -5.95 5.17
N ALA A 96 1.14 -7.03 5.55
CA ALA A 96 1.35 -7.41 6.95
C ALA A 96 2.10 -6.32 7.74
N LEU A 97 3.11 -5.69 7.14
CA LEU A 97 3.78 -4.53 7.72
C LEU A 97 2.80 -3.36 7.88
N LEU A 98 2.06 -3.05 6.82
CA LEU A 98 1.14 -1.91 6.80
C LEU A 98 0.06 -2.05 7.89
N VAL A 99 -0.46 -3.27 8.07
CA VAL A 99 -1.42 -3.57 9.15
C VAL A 99 -0.78 -3.48 10.53
N ARG A 100 0.47 -3.94 10.71
CA ARG A 100 1.19 -3.82 11.99
C ARG A 100 1.31 -2.35 12.39
N ASP A 101 1.74 -1.50 11.47
CA ASP A 101 1.97 -0.08 11.73
C ASP A 101 0.65 0.64 12.00
N MET A 102 -0.38 0.38 11.19
CA MET A 102 -1.75 0.85 11.46
C MET A 102 -2.24 0.46 12.87
N GLN A 103 -2.06 -0.80 13.29
CA GLN A 103 -2.45 -1.27 14.63
C GLN A 103 -1.63 -0.62 15.76
N ALA A 104 -0.40 -0.20 15.47
CA ALA A 104 0.44 0.55 16.39
C ALA A 104 0.16 2.06 16.35
N CYS A 105 -0.81 2.52 15.55
CA CYS A 105 -1.07 3.94 15.27
C CYS A 105 0.15 4.68 14.74
N HIS A 106 0.95 3.96 13.96
CA HIS A 106 2.10 4.47 13.23
C HIS A 106 1.75 4.61 11.76
N ASP A 107 2.06 5.76 11.17
CA ASP A 107 1.84 5.99 9.76
C ASP A 107 2.88 5.23 8.93
N PHE A 108 2.44 4.18 8.23
CA PHE A 108 3.35 3.38 7.40
C PHE A 108 3.92 4.17 6.20
N THR A 109 3.30 5.30 5.83
CA THR A 109 3.80 6.17 4.77
C THR A 109 4.96 7.06 5.23
N ALA A 110 5.33 7.00 6.52
CA ALA A 110 6.58 7.57 7.00
C ALA A 110 7.83 6.77 6.54
N TRP A 111 7.64 5.54 6.07
CA TRP A 111 8.67 4.63 5.54
C TRP A 111 9.82 4.27 6.49
N ASP A 112 9.78 4.71 7.75
CA ASP A 112 10.82 4.53 8.77
C ASP A 112 10.85 3.12 9.36
N THR A 113 9.82 2.32 9.11
CA THR A 113 9.72 0.92 9.50
C THR A 113 10.08 -0.06 8.37
N TRP A 114 10.11 0.42 7.13
CA TRP A 114 10.29 -0.41 5.94
C TRP A 114 11.68 -1.06 5.89
N LEU A 115 12.71 -0.30 6.28
CA LEU A 115 14.08 -0.80 6.38
C LEU A 115 14.21 -1.99 7.34
N HIS A 116 13.40 -2.03 8.41
CA HIS A 116 13.34 -3.18 9.30
C HIS A 116 12.60 -4.36 8.68
N TRP A 117 11.48 -4.09 8.01
CA TRP A 117 10.69 -5.10 7.31
C TRP A 117 11.46 -5.81 6.19
N GLU A 118 12.25 -5.09 5.39
CA GLU A 118 13.05 -5.73 4.34
C GLU A 118 14.09 -6.73 4.86
N ARG A 119 14.54 -6.57 6.12
CA ARG A 119 15.54 -7.45 6.75
C ARG A 119 14.93 -8.64 7.46
N GLU A 120 13.79 -8.44 8.13
CA GLU A 120 13.22 -9.42 9.08
C GLU A 120 11.79 -9.83 8.74
N GLY A 121 11.17 -9.19 7.75
CA GLY A 121 9.82 -9.47 7.30
C GLY A 121 9.75 -10.79 6.53
N GLU A 122 8.57 -11.41 6.60
CA GLU A 122 8.23 -12.62 5.87
C GLU A 122 7.06 -12.31 4.94
N PRO A 123 7.30 -11.56 3.84
CA PRO A 123 6.22 -11.23 2.94
C PRO A 123 5.82 -12.47 2.13
N ARG A 124 4.64 -12.42 1.50
CA ARG A 124 4.08 -13.55 0.73
C ARG A 124 4.06 -13.22 -0.75
N LEU A 125 4.06 -14.24 -1.59
CA LEU A 125 3.86 -14.05 -3.03
C LEU A 125 2.42 -13.61 -3.33
N ILE A 126 2.30 -12.66 -4.25
CA ILE A 126 1.05 -12.32 -4.89
C ILE A 126 0.61 -13.49 -5.79
N PRO A 127 -0.68 -13.91 -5.75
CA PRO A 127 -1.16 -15.03 -6.55
C PRO A 127 -0.94 -14.86 -8.05
N GLY A 128 -0.26 -15.83 -8.67
CA GLY A 128 0.04 -15.86 -10.11
C GLY A 128 1.42 -15.30 -10.48
N ALA A 129 2.08 -14.58 -9.57
CA ALA A 129 3.39 -13.97 -9.83
C ALA A 129 4.46 -15.01 -10.17
N LYS A 130 4.62 -16.03 -9.33
CA LYS A 130 5.62 -17.09 -9.52
C LYS A 130 5.37 -17.87 -10.81
N ASP A 131 4.14 -18.31 -11.05
CA ASP A 131 3.77 -19.07 -12.25
C ASP A 131 4.11 -18.29 -13.55
N PHE A 132 3.84 -16.98 -13.58
CA PHE A 132 4.20 -16.11 -14.72
C PHE A 132 5.71 -15.97 -14.91
N LEU A 133 6.46 -15.76 -13.82
CA LEU A 133 7.91 -15.61 -13.90
C LEU A 133 8.61 -16.92 -14.27
N GLU A 134 8.14 -18.06 -13.76
CA GLU A 134 8.62 -19.39 -14.18
C GLU A 134 8.35 -19.63 -15.67
N PHE A 135 7.16 -19.27 -16.16
CA PHE A 135 6.88 -19.31 -17.59
C PHE A 135 7.86 -18.45 -18.40
N ALA A 136 8.10 -17.21 -17.99
CA ALA A 136 9.05 -16.32 -18.68
C ALA A 136 10.48 -16.91 -18.70
N ASP A 137 10.93 -17.48 -17.58
CA ASP A 137 12.24 -18.15 -17.46
C ASP A 137 12.34 -19.38 -18.38
N GLU A 138 11.30 -20.22 -18.42
CA GLU A 138 11.24 -21.39 -19.30
C GLU A 138 11.26 -21.03 -20.79
N GLN A 139 10.72 -19.86 -21.16
CA GLN A 139 10.79 -19.33 -22.52
C GLN A 139 12.13 -18.64 -22.83
N GLY A 140 13.07 -18.59 -21.89
CA GLY A 140 14.37 -17.94 -22.05
C GLY A 140 14.31 -16.42 -22.04
N VAL A 141 13.22 -15.83 -21.53
CA VAL A 141 13.08 -14.38 -21.40
C VAL A 141 13.85 -13.90 -20.17
N SER A 142 14.65 -12.85 -20.33
CA SER A 142 15.39 -12.26 -19.21
C SER A 142 14.45 -11.50 -18.27
N ILE A 143 14.53 -11.79 -16.98
CA ILE A 143 13.72 -11.15 -15.94
C ILE A 143 14.59 -10.16 -15.17
N TYR A 144 14.11 -8.93 -15.05
CA TYR A 144 14.71 -7.87 -14.24
C TYR A 144 13.70 -7.38 -13.20
N TYR A 145 14.15 -7.29 -11.95
CA TYR A 145 13.36 -6.83 -10.81
C TYR A 145 13.81 -5.42 -10.46
N VAL A 146 13.00 -4.41 -10.80
CA VAL A 146 13.34 -2.99 -10.59
C VAL A 146 12.48 -2.44 -9.46
N SER A 147 13.07 -2.36 -8.28
CA SER A 147 12.36 -2.05 -7.03
C SER A 147 13.01 -0.86 -6.32
N ASP A 148 12.22 -0.10 -5.57
CA ASP A 148 12.71 0.99 -4.73
C ASP A 148 12.98 0.57 -3.28
N ARG A 149 13.09 -0.74 -3.02
CA ARG A 149 13.69 -1.25 -1.78
C ARG A 149 15.10 -0.72 -1.57
N TYR A 150 15.54 -0.63 -0.33
CA TYR A 150 16.80 0.03 0.01
C TYR A 150 18.02 -0.78 -0.43
N GLN A 151 18.97 -0.13 -1.10
CA GLN A 151 20.22 -0.75 -1.53
C GLN A 151 21.05 -1.31 -0.35
N GLU A 152 20.92 -0.73 0.85
CA GLU A 152 21.62 -1.24 2.04
C GLU A 152 21.08 -2.61 2.51
N ASN A 153 19.84 -2.94 2.17
CA ASN A 153 19.19 -4.23 2.44
C ASN A 153 19.20 -5.18 1.23
N LYS A 154 20.09 -4.93 0.26
CA LYS A 154 20.22 -5.73 -0.96
C LYS A 154 20.37 -7.22 -0.67
N ALA A 155 21.22 -7.59 0.29
CA ALA A 155 21.45 -8.97 0.65
C ALA A 155 20.18 -9.65 1.20
N ASP A 156 19.44 -8.95 2.07
CA ASP A 156 18.21 -9.46 2.67
C ASP A 156 17.07 -9.56 1.65
N THR A 157 16.98 -8.60 0.71
CA THR A 157 16.03 -8.65 -0.39
C THR A 157 16.30 -9.85 -1.31
N LEU A 158 17.56 -10.08 -1.70
CA LEU A 158 17.93 -11.26 -2.48
C LEU A 158 17.57 -12.55 -1.75
N ALA A 159 17.91 -12.67 -0.46
CA ALA A 159 17.58 -13.84 0.35
C ALA A 159 16.07 -14.08 0.45
N THR A 160 15.28 -13.01 0.58
CA THR A 160 13.80 -13.08 0.58
C THR A 160 13.28 -13.60 -0.76
N MET A 161 13.76 -13.05 -1.87
CA MET A 161 13.32 -13.46 -3.22
C MET A 161 13.74 -14.90 -3.55
N GLU A 162 14.92 -15.33 -3.12
CA GLU A 162 15.38 -16.72 -3.21
C GLU A 162 14.52 -17.68 -2.37
N ALA A 163 14.15 -17.27 -1.14
CA ALA A 163 13.27 -18.06 -0.27
C ALA A 163 11.84 -18.19 -0.83
N LEU A 164 11.39 -17.20 -1.60
CA LEU A 164 10.14 -17.25 -2.36
C LEU A 164 10.28 -17.98 -3.71
N GLU A 165 11.48 -18.50 -4.01
CA GLU A 165 11.80 -19.27 -5.21
C GLU A 165 11.51 -18.51 -6.51
N LEU A 166 11.77 -17.20 -6.52
CA LEU A 166 11.67 -16.41 -7.75
C LEU A 166 12.83 -16.75 -8.70
N PRO A 167 12.58 -16.88 -10.02
CA PRO A 167 13.60 -17.26 -10.98
C PRO A 167 14.57 -16.12 -11.26
N GLN A 168 15.78 -16.45 -11.73
CA GLN A 168 16.80 -15.48 -12.16
C GLN A 168 17.18 -14.39 -11.13
N VAL A 169 16.97 -14.64 -9.83
CA VAL A 169 17.38 -13.71 -8.77
C VAL A 169 18.91 -13.64 -8.72
N SER A 170 19.45 -12.44 -8.92
CA SER A 170 20.88 -12.17 -8.84
C SER A 170 21.17 -10.71 -8.50
N ASP A 171 22.42 -10.40 -8.15
CA ASP A 171 22.84 -9.02 -7.88
C ASP A 171 22.55 -8.09 -9.08
N GLU A 172 22.81 -8.59 -10.29
CA GLU A 172 22.68 -7.87 -11.56
C GLU A 172 21.23 -7.69 -12.00
N ARG A 173 20.37 -8.69 -11.75
CA ARG A 173 18.97 -8.69 -12.22
C ARG A 173 18.02 -8.02 -11.23
N VAL A 174 18.41 -7.87 -9.97
CA VAL A 174 17.63 -7.15 -8.96
C VAL A 174 18.17 -5.72 -8.83
N MET A 175 17.52 -4.73 -9.41
CA MET A 175 17.98 -3.33 -9.40
C MET A 175 17.21 -2.53 -8.35
N LEU A 176 17.82 -2.38 -7.17
CA LEU A 176 17.23 -1.68 -6.02
C LEU A 176 17.36 -0.16 -6.14
N LEU A 177 16.88 0.56 -5.12
CA LEU A 177 16.89 2.03 -5.09
C LEU A 177 18.31 2.58 -5.26
N GLY A 178 18.47 3.40 -6.28
CA GLY A 178 19.70 4.09 -6.61
C GLY A 178 19.38 5.25 -7.56
N PRO A 179 19.74 5.15 -8.86
CA PRO A 179 19.19 6.03 -9.88
C PRO A 179 17.66 5.86 -10.03
N PRO A 180 16.95 6.83 -10.64
CA PRO A 180 15.53 6.68 -10.98
C PRO A 180 15.23 5.40 -11.77
N LYS A 181 14.01 4.86 -11.65
CA LYS A 181 13.61 3.63 -12.37
C LYS A 181 13.79 3.76 -13.89
N THR A 182 13.62 4.96 -14.46
CA THR A 182 13.89 5.24 -15.88
C THR A 182 15.33 4.93 -16.28
N GLU A 183 16.33 5.27 -15.44
CA GLU A 183 17.73 4.97 -15.72
C GLU A 183 18.02 3.47 -15.56
N ARG A 184 17.42 2.81 -14.56
CA ARG A 184 17.52 1.35 -14.39
C ARG A 184 16.87 0.59 -15.55
N ARG A 185 15.74 1.09 -16.08
CA ARG A 185 15.07 0.56 -17.27
C ARG A 185 15.93 0.67 -18.51
N ALA A 186 16.59 1.81 -18.71
CA ALA A 186 17.49 2.02 -19.84
C ALA A 186 18.65 1.00 -19.87
N ILE A 187 19.15 0.57 -18.70
CA ILE A 187 20.17 -0.51 -18.63
C ILE A 187 19.64 -1.81 -19.25
N VAL A 188 18.36 -2.15 -19.03
CA VAL A 188 17.75 -3.34 -19.63
C VAL A 188 17.55 -3.14 -21.13
N GLU A 189 17.03 -1.99 -21.55
CA GLU A 189 16.78 -1.66 -22.96
C GLU A 189 18.07 -1.57 -23.80
N ASP A 190 19.20 -1.22 -23.19
CA ASP A 190 20.52 -1.17 -23.84
C ASP A 190 21.07 -2.58 -24.14
N ASN A 191 20.61 -3.60 -23.42
CA ASN A 191 21.12 -4.97 -23.52
C ASN A 191 20.10 -5.96 -24.08
N HIS A 192 18.80 -5.66 -24.01
CA HIS A 192 17.71 -6.55 -24.38
C HIS A 192 16.58 -5.79 -25.09
N THR A 193 15.74 -6.52 -25.82
CA THR A 193 14.46 -6.01 -26.27
C THR A 193 13.46 -6.10 -25.11
N LEU A 194 13.16 -4.96 -24.45
CA LEU A 194 12.16 -4.91 -23.39
C LEU A 194 10.75 -5.06 -23.99
N VAL A 195 10.07 -6.15 -23.67
CA VAL A 195 8.74 -6.48 -24.23
C VAL A 195 7.58 -6.33 -23.25
N MET A 196 7.87 -6.20 -21.96
CA MET A 196 6.83 -6.06 -20.93
C MET A 196 7.35 -5.41 -19.65
N GLN A 197 6.48 -4.66 -19.01
CA GLN A 197 6.68 -4.02 -17.71
C GLN A 197 5.48 -4.38 -16.81
N LEU A 198 5.75 -4.72 -15.56
CA LEU A 198 4.76 -5.07 -14.54
C LEU A 198 4.95 -4.18 -13.31
N GLY A 199 3.88 -3.64 -12.75
CA GLY A 199 3.98 -2.72 -11.61
C GLY A 199 2.62 -2.32 -11.02
N ASP A 200 2.62 -1.79 -9.81
CA ASP A 200 1.43 -1.28 -9.13
C ASP A 200 1.35 0.26 -9.14
N THR A 201 2.49 0.93 -9.40
CA THR A 201 2.56 2.39 -9.54
C THR A 201 2.90 2.81 -10.96
N LEU A 202 2.43 3.99 -11.38
CA LEU A 202 2.62 4.47 -12.75
C LEU A 202 4.11 4.74 -13.10
N HIS A 203 4.93 4.99 -12.08
CA HIS A 203 6.38 5.22 -12.23
C HIS A 203 7.12 3.93 -12.65
N ASP A 204 6.50 2.77 -12.48
CA ASP A 204 7.02 1.48 -12.94
C ASP A 204 7.03 1.35 -14.47
N PHE A 205 6.30 2.22 -15.17
CA PHE A 205 6.09 2.16 -16.61
C PHE A 205 6.77 3.30 -17.39
N SER A 206 6.72 4.54 -16.87
CA SER A 206 7.35 5.69 -17.51
C SER A 206 7.86 6.71 -16.49
N GLY A 207 8.97 7.37 -16.85
CA GLY A 207 9.48 8.53 -16.11
C GLY A 207 8.55 9.74 -16.16
N ASP A 208 7.64 9.82 -17.14
CA ASP A 208 6.71 10.93 -17.31
C ASP A 208 5.75 11.08 -16.12
N PHE A 209 5.54 10.01 -15.35
CA PHE A 209 4.67 10.03 -14.19
C PHE A 209 5.34 10.56 -12.90
N VAL A 210 6.68 10.57 -12.82
CA VAL A 210 7.42 10.76 -11.55
C VAL A 210 7.10 12.07 -10.84
N ASP A 211 7.03 13.17 -11.58
CA ASP A 211 6.77 14.51 -11.06
C ASP A 211 5.39 15.06 -11.50
N ALA A 212 4.56 14.21 -12.11
CA ALA A 212 3.25 14.59 -12.61
C ALA A 212 2.24 14.75 -11.45
N SER A 213 1.44 15.80 -11.48
CA SER A 213 0.27 15.94 -10.60
C SER A 213 -0.76 14.83 -10.85
N LEU A 214 -1.70 14.61 -9.92
CA LEU A 214 -2.73 13.58 -10.10
C LEU A 214 -3.64 13.81 -11.31
N GLU A 215 -3.80 15.05 -11.75
CA GLU A 215 -4.51 15.37 -13.00
C GLU A 215 -3.66 14.98 -14.21
N GLU A 216 -2.40 15.41 -14.25
CA GLU A 216 -1.45 15.05 -15.32
C GLU A 216 -1.23 13.53 -15.42
N GLN A 217 -1.17 12.82 -14.29
CA GLN A 217 -1.10 11.35 -14.28
C GLN A 217 -2.31 10.72 -14.98
N ARG A 218 -3.53 11.25 -14.78
CA ARG A 218 -4.74 10.75 -15.44
C ARG A 218 -4.72 11.06 -16.94
N ASP A 219 -4.20 12.21 -17.34
CA ASP A 219 -4.04 12.57 -18.74
C ASP A 219 -3.00 11.67 -19.43
N LEU A 220 -1.85 11.46 -18.79
CA LEU A 220 -0.81 10.53 -19.28
C LEU A 220 -1.31 9.09 -19.38
N VAL A 221 -2.21 8.64 -18.48
CA VAL A 221 -2.87 7.34 -18.61
C VAL A 221 -3.70 7.27 -19.89
N ASN A 222 -4.40 8.35 -20.26
CA ASN A 222 -5.14 8.40 -21.52
C ASN A 222 -4.21 8.45 -22.73
N ASP A 223 -3.12 9.22 -22.66
CA ASP A 223 -2.13 9.34 -23.74
C ASP A 223 -1.41 8.01 -24.00
N HIS A 224 -1.24 7.19 -22.97
CA HIS A 224 -0.66 5.84 -23.06
C HIS A 224 -1.69 4.71 -23.03
N ALA A 225 -2.98 4.99 -23.27
CA ALA A 225 -4.07 4.01 -23.12
C ALA A 225 -3.83 2.70 -23.88
N GLU A 226 -3.16 2.77 -25.03
CA GLU A 226 -2.81 1.63 -25.88
C GLU A 226 -1.72 0.70 -25.32
N ARG A 227 -0.99 1.11 -24.27
CA ARG A 227 0.07 0.33 -23.62
C ARG A 227 -0.49 -0.56 -22.50
N PHE A 228 -1.46 -0.04 -21.76
CA PHE A 228 -2.06 -0.74 -20.63
C PHE A 228 -2.76 -2.02 -21.07
N GLY A 229 -2.37 -3.15 -20.45
CA GLY A 229 -2.83 -4.48 -20.80
C GLY A 229 -2.26 -5.04 -22.11
N GLN A 230 -1.32 -4.33 -22.76
CA GLN A 230 -0.52 -4.83 -23.89
C GLN A 230 0.89 -5.20 -23.44
N ASP A 231 1.67 -4.21 -23.03
CA ASP A 231 3.04 -4.34 -22.57
C ASP A 231 3.27 -3.64 -21.23
N TRP A 232 2.29 -2.88 -20.73
CA TRP A 232 2.22 -2.39 -19.35
C TRP A 232 1.12 -3.13 -18.59
N ILE A 233 1.49 -3.98 -17.64
CA ILE A 233 0.54 -4.76 -16.82
C ILE A 233 0.48 -4.16 -15.42
N VAL A 234 -0.68 -3.58 -15.09
CA VAL A 234 -0.90 -2.86 -13.82
C VAL A 234 -1.52 -3.78 -12.78
N PHE A 235 -1.00 -3.73 -11.56
CA PHE A 235 -1.54 -4.42 -10.40
C PHE A 235 -2.21 -3.43 -9.44
N PRO A 236 -3.31 -3.84 -8.79
CA PRO A 236 -3.99 -2.95 -7.85
C PRO A 236 -3.23 -2.85 -6.52
N ASN A 237 -2.94 -1.62 -6.11
CA ASN A 237 -2.51 -1.28 -4.76
C ASN A 237 -3.43 -0.20 -4.20
N ALA A 238 -4.21 -0.56 -3.18
CA ALA A 238 -5.12 0.36 -2.48
C ALA A 238 -4.54 0.87 -1.14
N SER A 239 -3.26 0.60 -0.88
CA SER A 239 -2.66 0.85 0.44
C SER A 239 -1.84 2.13 0.47
N TYR A 240 -1.11 2.44 -0.61
CA TYR A 240 -0.32 3.66 -0.74
C TYR A 240 -0.10 4.03 -2.22
N GLY A 241 0.49 5.20 -2.46
CA GLY A 241 0.83 5.75 -3.77
C GLY A 241 0.81 7.27 -3.76
N SER A 242 1.14 7.89 -4.90
CA SER A 242 1.09 9.36 -5.09
C SER A 242 -0.29 9.98 -4.78
N TRP A 243 -1.34 9.16 -4.79
CA TRP A 243 -2.72 9.53 -4.56
C TRP A 243 -3.15 9.49 -3.09
N SER A 244 -2.32 9.00 -2.16
CA SER A 244 -2.74 8.66 -0.78
C SER A 244 -3.26 9.86 0.02
N ASP A 245 -2.68 11.05 -0.21
CA ASP A 245 -3.06 12.30 0.48
C ASP A 245 -4.01 13.18 -0.34
N ALA A 246 -4.60 12.64 -1.41
CA ALA A 246 -5.45 13.42 -2.30
C ALA A 246 -6.76 13.84 -1.63
N GLU A 247 -7.16 15.11 -1.83
CA GLU A 247 -8.49 15.56 -1.41
C GLU A 247 -9.59 14.84 -2.19
N LEU A 248 -10.59 14.32 -1.47
CA LEU A 248 -11.75 13.68 -2.06
C LEU A 248 -12.79 14.72 -2.49
N ASN A 249 -13.38 14.51 -3.67
CA ASN A 249 -14.47 15.34 -4.18
C ASN A 249 -15.83 14.82 -3.67
N ALA A 250 -16.59 15.66 -2.97
CA ALA A 250 -17.90 15.30 -2.46
C ALA A 250 -19.03 15.59 -3.46
N TRP A 251 -20.12 14.81 -3.35
CA TRP A 251 -21.39 15.18 -3.98
C TRP A 251 -22.12 16.20 -3.10
N GLU A 252 -22.22 17.45 -3.57
CA GLU A 252 -22.75 18.60 -2.81
C GLU A 252 -24.28 18.61 -2.60
N ALA A 253 -24.97 17.51 -2.88
CA ALA A 253 -26.40 17.44 -2.61
C ALA A 253 -26.66 17.31 -1.10
N PRO A 254 -27.69 17.99 -0.56
CA PRO A 254 -28.08 17.79 0.83
C PRO A 254 -28.57 16.35 1.01
N PHE A 255 -28.40 15.81 2.22
CA PHE A 255 -29.02 14.54 2.58
C PHE A 255 -30.53 14.60 2.38
N GLU A 256 -31.07 13.62 1.66
CA GLU A 256 -32.49 13.33 1.67
C GLU A 256 -32.78 12.51 2.93
N ASN A 257 -33.30 13.18 3.97
CA ASN A 257 -33.82 12.47 5.13
C ASN A 257 -35.21 11.93 4.77
N GLU A 258 -35.39 10.60 4.81
CA GLU A 258 -36.70 9.93 4.77
C GLU A 258 -37.55 10.25 6.01
#